data_AF-A0A183FZV0-F1
#
_entry.id   AF-A0A183FZV0-F1
#
_cell.length_a   1.000
_cell.length_b   1.000
_cell.length_c   1.000
_cell.angle_alpha   90.00
_cell.angle_beta   90.00
_cell.angle_gamma   90.00
#
_symmetry.space_group_name_H-M   'P 1'
#
loop_
_entity.id
_entity.type
_entity.pdbx_description
1 polymer ?
#
loop_
_entity_poly.entity_id
_entity_poly.type
_entity_poly.pdbx_seq_one_letter_code
_entity_poly.pdbx_strand_id
1 'polypeptide(L)'
;MCACISGKRYGLEAHQADENDFEALKWAAIMTGQSTDYLGTKERIEEGGKFKDLLDKALAVDAKEFSLLHLRGRYAYSVAGLSWIERKAAAVFYSTPPTATFEEALDDFLAAYEVKPDWIENLIYIARIYYNKGDKANAKKYLNKLLAIKPNDEAEREYQQEAKKLLSKC
;
A
#
# COMPACT_ATOMS: atom_id res chain seq x y z
N MET A 1 -20.84 -10.43 -0.60
CA MET A 1 -19.42 -10.67 -0.93
C MET A 1 -18.77 -9.31 -1.11
N CYS A 2 -17.66 -9.00 -0.42
CA CYS A 2 -17.00 -7.69 -0.52
C CYS A 2 -16.57 -7.43 -1.98
N ALA A 3 -16.78 -6.21 -2.49
CA ALA A 3 -16.46 -5.84 -3.87
C ALA A 3 -14.99 -6.15 -4.24
N CYS A 4 -14.07 -5.99 -3.30
CA CYS A 4 -12.64 -6.29 -3.47
C CYS A 4 -12.36 -7.78 -3.70
N ILE A 5 -13.15 -8.69 -3.10
CA ILE A 5 -12.99 -10.14 -3.30
C ILE A 5 -13.42 -10.53 -4.71
N SER A 6 -14.55 -10.00 -5.19
CA SER A 6 -15.01 -10.21 -6.55
C SER A 6 -14.08 -9.57 -7.58
N GLY A 7 -13.60 -8.35 -7.30
CA GLY A 7 -12.63 -7.66 -8.15
C GLY A 7 -11.28 -8.39 -8.25
N LYS A 8 -10.79 -8.97 -7.16
CA LYS A 8 -9.61 -9.85 -7.19
C LYS A 8 -9.82 -11.01 -8.16
N ARG A 9 -10.95 -11.69 -8.08
CA ARG A 9 -11.25 -12.80 -8.98
C ARG A 9 -11.23 -12.35 -10.45
N TYR A 10 -11.90 -11.24 -10.78
CA TYR A 10 -11.92 -10.72 -12.15
C TYR A 10 -10.54 -10.29 -12.65
N GLY A 11 -9.73 -9.63 -11.80
CA GLY A 11 -8.36 -9.25 -12.17
C GLY A 11 -7.50 -10.47 -12.46
N LEU A 12 -7.59 -11.53 -11.65
CA LEU A 12 -6.87 -12.78 -11.87
C LEU A 12 -7.34 -13.51 -13.14
N GLU A 13 -8.65 -13.58 -13.38
CA GLU A 13 -9.21 -14.17 -14.60
C GLU A 13 -8.75 -13.42 -15.86
N ALA A 14 -8.72 -12.08 -15.81
CA ALA A 14 -8.22 -11.27 -16.92
C ALA A 14 -6.72 -11.51 -17.19
N HIS A 15 -5.90 -11.55 -16.15
CA HIS A 15 -4.46 -11.83 -16.30
C HIS A 15 -4.19 -13.25 -16.80
N GLN A 16 -5.01 -14.23 -16.42
CA GLN A 16 -4.91 -15.61 -16.93
C GLN A 16 -5.31 -15.72 -18.40
N ALA A 17 -6.20 -14.85 -18.88
CA ALA A 17 -6.61 -14.83 -20.28
C ALA A 17 -5.51 -14.28 -21.21
N ASP A 18 -4.72 -13.32 -20.72
CA ASP A 18 -3.50 -12.83 -21.38
C ASP A 18 -2.45 -12.41 -20.34
N GLU A 19 -1.44 -13.25 -20.15
CA GLU A 19 -0.37 -13.00 -19.17
C GLU A 19 0.56 -11.84 -19.58
N ASN A 20 0.50 -11.38 -20.83
CA ASN A 20 1.30 -10.26 -21.33
C ASN A 20 0.57 -8.92 -21.25
N ASP A 21 -0.73 -8.90 -20.95
CA ASP A 21 -1.48 -7.66 -20.77
C ASP A 21 -1.11 -7.01 -19.43
N PHE A 22 -0.41 -5.87 -19.53
CA PHE A 22 0.05 -5.11 -18.38
C PHE A 22 -1.11 -4.59 -17.51
N GLU A 23 -2.21 -4.16 -18.11
CA GLU A 23 -3.33 -3.59 -17.37
C GLU A 23 -4.07 -4.70 -16.61
N ALA A 24 -4.22 -5.88 -17.21
CA ALA A 24 -4.75 -7.06 -16.54
C ALA A 24 -3.87 -7.48 -15.35
N LEU A 25 -2.55 -7.56 -15.54
CA LEU A 25 -1.59 -7.86 -14.49
C LEU A 25 -1.62 -6.81 -13.35
N LYS A 26 -1.65 -5.53 -13.71
CA LYS A 26 -1.73 -4.41 -12.77
C LYS A 26 -3.00 -4.49 -11.92
N TRP A 27 -4.17 -4.67 -12.52
CA TRP A 27 -5.42 -4.80 -11.75
C TRP A 27 -5.46 -6.09 -10.94
N ALA A 28 -4.88 -7.19 -11.41
CA ALA A 28 -4.72 -8.40 -10.61
C ALA A 28 -3.90 -8.12 -9.34
N ALA A 29 -2.79 -7.39 -9.45
CA ALA A 29 -1.96 -7.00 -8.29
C ALA A 29 -2.73 -6.07 -7.33
N ILE A 30 -3.35 -4.99 -7.85
CA ILE A 30 -4.10 -4.00 -7.06
C ILE A 30 -5.23 -4.69 -6.28
N MET A 31 -6.07 -5.45 -6.97
CA MET A 31 -7.24 -6.07 -6.35
C MET A 31 -6.84 -7.18 -5.37
N THR A 32 -5.75 -7.90 -5.64
CA THR A 32 -5.21 -8.88 -4.68
C THR A 32 -4.75 -8.18 -3.41
N GLY A 33 -3.96 -7.11 -3.52
CA GLY A 33 -3.47 -6.33 -2.38
C GLY A 33 -4.62 -5.74 -1.55
N GLN A 34 -5.57 -5.06 -2.19
CA GLN A 34 -6.73 -4.47 -1.51
C GLN A 34 -7.62 -5.51 -0.83
N SER A 35 -7.76 -6.71 -1.41
CA SER A 35 -8.57 -7.76 -0.79
C SER A 35 -8.03 -8.19 0.59
N THR A 36 -6.72 -8.01 0.84
CA THR A 36 -6.08 -8.45 2.08
C THR A 36 -6.49 -7.63 3.32
N ASP A 37 -7.02 -6.41 3.11
CA ASP A 37 -7.55 -5.56 4.17
C ASP A 37 -8.80 -6.18 4.84
N TYR A 38 -9.46 -7.12 4.18
CA TYR A 38 -10.66 -7.82 4.65
C TYR A 38 -10.38 -9.25 5.15
N LEU A 39 -9.12 -9.66 5.19
CA LEU A 39 -8.71 -10.99 5.59
C LEU A 39 -8.22 -11.02 7.04
N GLY A 40 -8.40 -12.19 7.67
CA GLY A 40 -7.74 -12.52 8.93
C GLY A 40 -6.23 -12.57 8.77
N THR A 41 -5.50 -12.52 9.89
CA THR A 41 -4.02 -12.46 9.87
C THR A 41 -3.39 -13.60 9.08
N LYS A 42 -3.91 -14.82 9.22
CA LYS A 42 -3.38 -15.99 8.53
C LYS A 42 -3.57 -15.88 7.01
N GLU A 43 -4.81 -15.64 6.57
CA GLU A 43 -5.15 -15.52 5.15
C GLU A 43 -4.44 -14.34 4.49
N ARG A 44 -4.26 -13.23 5.22
CA ARG A 44 -3.46 -12.08 4.76
C ARG A 44 -2.02 -12.44 4.49
N ILE A 45 -1.39 -13.23 5.37
CA ILE A 45 0.00 -13.68 5.21
C ILE A 45 0.13 -14.58 3.98
N GLU A 46 -0.79 -15.53 3.79
CA GLU A 46 -0.82 -16.42 2.63
C GLU A 46 -1.05 -15.65 1.31
N GLU A 47 -2.01 -14.74 1.30
CA GLU A 47 -2.32 -13.91 0.14
C GLU A 47 -1.23 -12.87 -0.17
N GLY A 48 -0.47 -12.45 0.84
CA GLY A 48 0.68 -11.56 0.67
C GLY A 48 1.74 -12.12 -0.29
N GLY A 49 1.89 -13.45 -0.38
CA GLY A 49 2.87 -14.07 -1.28
C GLY A 49 2.44 -13.98 -2.74
N LYS A 50 1.17 -14.29 -3.02
CA LYS A 50 0.57 -14.16 -4.37
C LYS A 50 0.56 -12.70 -4.82
N PHE A 51 0.19 -11.81 -3.91
CA PHE A 51 0.23 -10.38 -4.13
C PHE A 51 1.64 -9.90 -4.51
N LYS A 52 2.67 -10.35 -3.77
CA LYS A 52 4.06 -9.93 -4.01
C LYS A 52 4.56 -10.39 -5.39
N ASP A 53 4.23 -11.61 -5.80
CA ASP A 53 4.58 -12.12 -7.14
C ASP A 53 3.95 -11.28 -8.25
N LEU A 54 2.64 -11.00 -8.16
CA LEU A 54 1.94 -10.15 -9.13
C LEU A 54 2.51 -8.73 -9.16
N LEU A 55 2.78 -8.15 -7.99
CA LEU A 55 3.35 -6.81 -7.87
C LEU A 55 4.75 -6.73 -8.49
N ASP A 56 5.61 -7.70 -8.23
CA ASP A 56 6.97 -7.74 -8.78
C ASP A 56 6.96 -7.88 -10.29
N LYS A 57 6.09 -8.74 -10.83
CA LYS A 57 5.87 -8.86 -12.28
C LYS A 57 5.39 -7.54 -12.88
N ALA A 58 4.42 -6.88 -12.25
CA ALA A 58 3.87 -5.62 -12.76
C ALA A 58 4.95 -4.51 -12.76
N LEU A 59 5.74 -4.41 -11.69
CA LEU A 59 6.84 -3.43 -11.59
C LEU A 59 8.02 -3.75 -12.52
N ALA A 60 8.19 -5.00 -12.94
CA ALA A 60 9.17 -5.34 -13.97
C ALA A 60 8.76 -4.82 -15.36
N VAL A 61 7.45 -4.65 -15.60
CA VAL A 61 6.92 -4.06 -16.85
C VAL A 61 6.96 -2.53 -16.79
N ASP A 62 6.46 -1.93 -15.70
CA ASP A 62 6.56 -0.48 -15.47
C ASP A 62 6.95 -0.18 -14.02
N ALA A 63 8.24 0.10 -13.81
CA ALA A 63 8.80 0.40 -12.50
C ALA A 63 8.41 1.79 -11.97
N LYS A 64 7.76 2.64 -12.78
CA LYS A 64 7.38 4.02 -12.42
C LYS A 64 5.88 4.22 -12.32
N GLU A 65 5.09 3.16 -12.51
CA GLU A 65 3.64 3.22 -12.38
C GLU A 65 3.26 3.59 -10.94
N PHE A 66 2.61 4.75 -10.77
CA PHE A 66 2.42 5.37 -9.46
C PHE A 66 1.57 4.53 -8.50
N SER A 67 0.59 3.78 -9.01
CA SER A 67 -0.27 2.93 -8.20
C SER A 67 0.46 1.67 -7.74
N LEU A 68 1.34 1.09 -8.58
CA LEU A 68 2.20 -0.03 -8.22
C LEU A 68 3.28 0.39 -7.21
N LEU A 69 3.88 1.57 -7.39
CA LEU A 69 4.80 2.14 -6.40
C LEU A 69 4.12 2.33 -5.06
N HIS A 70 2.94 2.95 -5.03
CA HIS A 70 2.16 3.07 -3.79
C HIS A 70 1.86 1.70 -3.16
N LEU A 71 1.53 0.70 -3.98
CA LEU A 71 1.21 -0.64 -3.53
C LEU A 71 2.43 -1.37 -2.92
N ARG A 72 3.62 -1.19 -3.51
CA ARG A 72 4.90 -1.65 -2.93
C ARG A 72 5.24 -0.90 -1.64
N GLY A 73 5.01 0.41 -1.60
CA GLY A 73 5.13 1.22 -0.40
C GLY A 73 4.24 0.73 0.74
N ARG A 74 2.96 0.41 0.46
CA ARG A 74 2.02 -0.16 1.44
C ARG A 74 2.48 -1.52 1.96
N TYR A 75 3.00 -2.37 1.07
CA TYR A 75 3.58 -3.66 1.45
C TYR A 75 4.79 -3.47 2.38
N ALA A 76 5.76 -2.64 1.97
CA ALA A 76 6.96 -2.35 2.74
C ALA A 76 6.62 -1.74 4.11
N TYR A 77 5.70 -0.77 4.16
CA TYR A 77 5.22 -0.16 5.40
C TYR A 77 4.62 -1.20 6.36
N SER A 78 3.81 -2.12 5.82
CA SER A 78 3.18 -3.18 6.61
C SER A 78 4.21 -4.18 7.15
N VAL A 79 5.16 -4.61 6.32
CA VAL A 79 6.25 -5.53 6.70
C VAL A 79 7.20 -4.89 7.72
N ALA A 80 7.53 -3.60 7.55
CA ALA A 80 8.34 -2.84 8.49
C ALA A 80 7.66 -2.75 9.87
N GLY A 81 6.34 -2.61 9.89
CA GLY A 81 5.52 -2.51 11.12
C GLY A 81 5.24 -3.83 11.86
N LEU A 82 5.57 -5.00 11.28
CA LEU A 82 5.30 -6.29 11.94
C LEU A 82 6.05 -6.43 13.27
N SER A 83 5.34 -6.86 14.31
CA SER A 83 5.93 -7.28 15.57
C SER A 83 6.79 -8.54 15.40
N TRP A 84 7.67 -8.82 16.36
CA TRP A 84 8.49 -10.03 16.34
C TRP A 84 7.67 -11.33 16.28
N ILE A 85 6.50 -11.35 16.94
CA ILE A 85 5.58 -12.49 16.93
C ILE A 85 4.97 -12.67 15.53
N GLU A 86 4.51 -11.58 14.91
CA GLU A 86 3.95 -11.63 13.55
C GLU A 86 4.99 -12.04 12.51
N ARG A 87 6.25 -11.58 12.63
CA ARG A 87 7.35 -12.03 11.76
C ARG A 87 7.63 -13.53 11.88
N LYS A 88 7.55 -14.09 13.10
CA LYS A 88 7.66 -15.54 13.31
C LYS A 88 6.51 -16.33 12.70
N ALA A 89 5.28 -15.83 12.81
CA ALA A 89 4.13 -16.45 12.16
C ALA A 89 4.30 -16.42 10.63
N ALA A 90 4.78 -15.32 10.07
CA ALA A 90 5.09 -15.22 8.64
C ALA A 90 6.15 -16.25 8.20
N ALA A 91 7.16 -16.54 9.03
CA ALA A 91 8.19 -17.54 8.74
C ALA A 91 7.64 -18.96 8.50
N VAL A 92 6.44 -19.27 8.97
CA VAL A 92 5.79 -20.58 8.74
C VAL A 92 5.27 -20.70 7.31
N PHE A 93 4.88 -19.58 6.71
CA PHE A 93 4.31 -19.53 5.36
C PHE A 93 5.33 -19.14 4.29
N TYR A 94 6.37 -18.38 4.68
CA TYR A 94 7.46 -17.98 3.80
C TYR A 94 8.74 -18.74 4.14
N SER A 95 9.43 -19.26 3.12
CA SER A 95 10.76 -19.88 3.28
C SER A 95 11.78 -18.93 3.94
N THR A 96 11.60 -17.63 3.74
CA THR A 96 12.30 -16.57 4.46
C THR A 96 11.30 -15.47 4.79
N PRO A 97 11.17 -15.03 6.06
CA PRO A 97 10.24 -13.97 6.42
C PRO A 97 10.47 -12.72 5.59
N PRO A 98 9.41 -12.03 5.13
CA PRO A 98 9.59 -10.78 4.39
C PRO A 98 10.22 -9.73 5.31
N THR A 99 11.13 -8.95 4.73
CA THR A 99 11.82 -7.83 5.38
C THR A 99 11.64 -6.58 4.55
N ALA A 100 11.39 -5.46 5.21
CA ALA A 100 11.30 -4.13 4.60
C ALA A 100 11.46 -3.07 5.68
N THR A 101 11.75 -1.85 5.27
CA THR A 101 11.97 -0.67 6.12
C THR A 101 10.93 0.42 5.82
N PHE A 102 10.77 1.35 6.77
CA PHE A 102 9.94 2.53 6.52
C PHE A 102 10.56 3.47 5.50
N GLU A 103 11.89 3.46 5.36
CA GLU A 103 12.63 4.20 4.33
C GLU A 103 12.29 3.71 2.93
N GLU A 104 12.34 2.40 2.67
CA GLU A 104 11.95 1.82 1.38
C GLU A 104 10.49 2.15 1.04
N ALA A 105 9.60 2.10 2.02
CA ALA A 105 8.21 2.50 1.84
C ALA A 105 8.08 3.99 1.47
N LEU A 106 8.85 4.86 2.15
CA LEU A 106 8.83 6.29 1.92
C LEU A 106 9.30 6.64 0.50
N ASP A 107 10.37 6.00 0.03
CA ASP A 107 10.91 6.23 -1.31
C ASP A 107 9.87 5.94 -2.39
N ASP A 108 9.14 4.83 -2.26
CA ASP A 108 8.04 4.46 -3.15
C ASP A 108 6.87 5.46 -3.09
N PHE A 109 6.46 5.87 -1.89
CA PHE A 109 5.38 6.83 -1.74
C PHE A 109 5.75 8.21 -2.30
N LEU A 110 6.99 8.65 -2.13
CA LEU A 110 7.49 9.89 -2.72
C LEU A 110 7.55 9.80 -4.25
N ALA A 111 8.01 8.67 -4.80
CA ALA A 111 7.98 8.45 -6.24
C ALA A 111 6.55 8.45 -6.82
N ALA A 112 5.59 7.84 -6.13
CA ALA A 112 4.17 7.90 -6.50
C ALA A 112 3.61 9.34 -6.39
N TYR A 113 4.06 10.10 -5.40
CA TYR A 113 3.65 11.50 -5.17
C TYR A 113 4.08 12.42 -6.33
N GLU A 114 5.26 12.22 -6.91
CA GLU A 114 5.73 13.00 -8.07
C GLU A 114 4.78 12.91 -9.28
N VAL A 115 4.06 11.79 -9.42
CA VAL A 115 3.09 11.57 -10.52
C VAL A 115 1.68 12.00 -10.11
N LYS A 116 1.25 11.67 -8.89
CA LYS A 116 -0.10 11.96 -8.39
C LYS A 116 -0.05 12.67 -7.03
N PRO A 117 0.23 13.99 -7.03
CA PRO A 117 0.49 14.73 -5.79
C PRO A 117 -0.74 14.92 -4.90
N ASP A 118 -1.95 14.86 -5.48
CA ASP A 118 -3.22 15.08 -4.76
C ASP A 118 -3.94 13.78 -4.42
N TRP A 119 -3.20 12.71 -4.11
CA TRP A 119 -3.75 11.43 -3.65
C TRP A 119 -3.71 11.33 -2.13
N ILE A 120 -4.89 11.45 -1.49
CA ILE A 120 -5.05 11.49 -0.03
C ILE A 120 -4.42 10.26 0.65
N GLU A 121 -4.70 9.05 0.14
CA GLU A 121 -4.16 7.82 0.73
C GLU A 121 -2.62 7.80 0.68
N ASN A 122 -2.00 8.17 -0.44
CA ASN A 122 -0.55 8.22 -0.54
C ASN A 122 0.07 9.25 0.43
N LEU A 123 -0.55 10.43 0.53
CA LEU A 123 -0.10 11.50 1.42
C LEU A 123 -0.14 11.12 2.90
N ILE A 124 -1.16 10.36 3.35
CA ILE A 124 -1.23 9.97 4.77
C ILE A 124 -0.10 9.00 5.13
N TYR A 125 0.29 8.10 4.22
CA TYR A 125 1.43 7.20 4.46
C TYR A 125 2.75 7.96 4.55
N ILE A 126 3.01 8.91 3.65
CA ILE A 126 4.18 9.79 3.72
C ILE A 126 4.22 10.52 5.07
N ALA A 127 3.09 11.14 5.45
CA ALA A 127 2.98 11.88 6.70
C ALA A 127 3.23 11.01 7.94
N ARG A 128 2.66 9.79 7.99
CA ARG A 128 2.87 8.82 9.07
C ARG A 128 4.35 8.49 9.24
N ILE A 129 5.06 8.22 8.14
CA ILE A 129 6.47 7.86 8.20
C ILE A 129 7.30 9.03 8.75
N TYR A 130 7.14 10.24 8.21
CA TYR A 130 7.86 11.41 8.73
C TYR A 130 7.54 11.70 10.20
N TYR A 131 6.27 11.57 10.59
CA TYR A 131 5.86 11.73 11.98
C TYR A 131 6.56 10.72 12.90
N ASN A 132 6.56 9.44 12.53
CA ASN A 132 7.21 8.37 13.31
C ASN A 132 8.73 8.54 13.39
N LYS A 133 9.36 9.16 12.39
CA LYS A 133 10.78 9.53 12.39
C LYS A 133 11.09 10.77 13.24
N GLY A 134 10.07 11.44 13.79
CA GLY A 134 10.22 12.70 14.52
C GLY A 134 10.42 13.93 13.63
N ASP A 135 10.40 13.77 12.30
CA ASP A 135 10.46 14.87 11.33
C ASP A 135 9.09 15.54 11.20
N LYS A 136 8.78 16.34 12.21
CA LYS A 136 7.51 17.09 12.31
C LYS A 136 7.36 18.12 11.21
N ALA A 137 8.46 18.63 10.65
CA ALA A 137 8.41 19.64 9.58
C ALA A 137 7.84 19.02 8.30
N ASN A 138 8.40 17.90 7.85
CA ASN A 138 7.86 17.18 6.70
C ASN A 138 6.49 16.57 6.99
N ALA A 139 6.25 16.04 8.20
CA ALA A 139 4.92 15.56 8.57
C ALA A 139 3.85 16.66 8.41
N LYS A 140 4.09 17.88 8.95
CA LYS A 140 3.17 19.03 8.79
C LYS A 140 2.95 19.39 7.32
N LYS A 141 4.00 19.38 6.50
CA LYS A 141 3.91 19.68 5.05
C LYS A 141 2.88 18.76 4.37
N TYR A 142 3.01 17.44 4.51
CA TYR A 142 2.12 16.49 3.84
C TYR A 142 0.73 16.42 4.48
N LEU A 143 0.62 16.55 5.81
CA LEU A 143 -0.67 16.62 6.50
C LEU A 143 -1.50 17.81 6.05
N ASN A 144 -0.90 19.01 5.97
CA ASN A 144 -1.60 20.21 5.50
C ASN A 144 -2.04 20.07 4.04
N LYS A 145 -1.19 19.49 3.18
CA LYS A 145 -1.55 19.23 1.78
C LYS A 145 -2.73 18.27 1.68
N LEU A 146 -2.72 17.18 2.42
CA LEU A 146 -3.82 16.21 2.46
C LEU A 146 -5.14 16.86 2.90
N LEU A 147 -5.09 17.72 3.94
CA LEU A 147 -6.29 18.39 4.48
C LEU A 147 -6.88 19.45 3.54
N ALA A 148 -6.11 19.93 2.56
CA ALA A 148 -6.59 20.87 1.56
C ALA A 148 -7.36 20.19 0.41
N ILE A 149 -7.28 18.87 0.27
CA ILE A 149 -7.94 18.12 -0.80
C ILE A 149 -9.38 17.79 -0.37
N LYS A 150 -10.34 17.86 -1.30
CA LYS A 150 -11.72 17.43 -1.02
C LYS A 150 -11.80 15.89 -1.06
N PRO A 151 -12.28 15.21 0.01
CA PRO A 151 -12.41 13.76 0.00
C PRO A 151 -13.57 13.32 -0.89
N ASN A 152 -13.38 12.22 -1.61
CA ASN A 152 -14.35 11.64 -2.55
C ASN A 152 -15.20 10.53 -1.93
N ASP A 153 -14.67 9.83 -0.93
CA ASP A 153 -15.32 8.71 -0.26
C ASP A 153 -15.13 8.74 1.26
N GLU A 154 -15.63 7.73 1.96
CA GLU A 154 -15.52 7.62 3.42
C GLU A 154 -14.08 7.33 3.87
N ALA A 155 -13.34 6.50 3.12
CA ALA A 155 -11.95 6.19 3.47
C ALA A 155 -11.07 7.45 3.44
N GLU A 156 -11.23 8.30 2.44
CA GLU A 156 -10.53 9.59 2.38
C GLU A 156 -10.96 10.53 3.52
N ARG A 157 -12.22 10.51 3.95
CA ARG A 157 -12.67 11.26 5.14
C ARG A 157 -12.02 10.77 6.43
N GLU A 158 -11.88 9.46 6.59
CA GLU A 158 -11.17 8.86 7.72
C GLU A 158 -9.70 9.27 7.75
N TYR A 159 -9.01 9.25 6.60
CA TYR A 159 -7.63 9.74 6.49
C TYR A 159 -7.51 11.23 6.85
N GLN A 160 -8.48 12.07 6.49
CA GLN A 160 -8.49 13.47 6.92
C GLN A 160 -8.68 13.62 8.43
N GLN A 161 -9.55 12.81 9.05
CA GLN A 161 -9.73 12.83 10.50
C GLN A 161 -8.46 12.40 11.22
N GLU A 162 -7.78 11.37 10.73
CA GLU A 162 -6.47 10.97 11.24
C GLU A 162 -5.43 12.07 11.07
N ALA A 163 -5.38 12.70 9.88
CA ALA A 163 -4.45 13.77 9.61
C ALA A 163 -4.61 14.95 10.58
N LYS A 164 -5.85 15.33 10.91
CA LYS A 164 -6.12 16.35 11.95
C LYS A 164 -5.57 15.95 13.32
N LYS A 165 -5.74 14.68 13.71
CA LYS A 165 -5.25 14.14 14.99
C LYS A 165 -3.71 14.06 15.05
N LEU A 166 -3.06 13.74 13.93
CA LEU A 166 -1.60 13.73 13.85
C LEU A 166 -1.05 15.16 13.86
N LEU A 167 -1.67 16.07 13.11
CA LEU A 167 -1.24 17.46 12.99
C LEU A 167 -1.24 18.19 14.35
N SER A 168 -2.21 17.90 15.22
CA SER A 168 -2.26 18.48 16.57
C SER A 168 -1.15 17.98 17.51
N LYS A 169 -0.44 16.91 17.15
CA LYS A 169 0.69 16.34 17.89
C LYS A 169 2.06 16.75 17.31
N CYS A 170 2.07 17.30 16.10
CA CYS A 170 3.28 17.83 15.47
C CYS A 170 3.66 19.18 16.09
#